data_AF-A0A973CZ31-F1
#
_entry.id   AF-A0A973CZ31-F1
#
_cell.length_a   1.000
_cell.length_b   1.000
_cell.length_c   1.000
_cell.angle_alpha   90.00
_cell.angle_beta   90.00
_cell.angle_gamma   90.00
#
_symmetry.space_group_name_H-M   'P 1'
#
loop_
_entity.id
_entity.type
_entity.pdbx_description
1 polymer ?
#
loop_
_entity_poly.entity_id
_entity_poly.type
_entity_poly.pdbx_seq_one_letter_code
_entity_poly.pdbx_strand_id
1 'polypeptide(L)'
;QLRPANRRGGTVGLRDALFELGLDSSALVYRLRELEAAEDVAARRLWDVATLTAGYRKSSKALERSTRKLRTASEARQMVETFLLGGSVIQQLAADPLLPEEIVPGKGRRELVAAMRDYDRLGRSCWGSLLARHGVPHRSAPLDTRLLDRADPHPAAAELRG
;
A
#
# COMPACT_ATOMS: atom_id res chain seq x y z
N GLN A 1 -16.18 11.70 -5.26
CA GLN A 1 -14.78 12.10 -5.00
C GLN A 1 -14.11 12.44 -6.34
N LEU A 2 -13.40 13.57 -6.45
CA LEU A 2 -12.57 13.89 -7.62
C LEU A 2 -11.17 13.29 -7.44
N ARG A 3 -10.57 12.77 -8.52
CA ARG A 3 -9.19 12.24 -8.53
C ARG A 3 -8.55 12.28 -9.92
N PRO A 4 -7.21 12.23 -10.02
CA PRO A 4 -6.57 12.02 -11.30
C PRO A 4 -6.92 10.65 -11.87
N ALA A 5 -7.08 10.59 -13.19
CA ALA A 5 -7.43 9.38 -13.94
C ALA A 5 -6.18 8.54 -14.29
N ASN A 6 -5.24 8.41 -13.35
CA ASN A 6 -3.95 7.74 -13.55
C ASN A 6 -3.96 6.25 -13.16
N ARG A 7 -5.08 5.72 -12.65
CA ARG A 7 -5.23 4.29 -12.34
C ARG A 7 -5.48 3.47 -13.61
N ARG A 8 -4.95 2.25 -13.63
CA ARG A 8 -5.19 1.27 -14.70
C ARG A 8 -6.69 0.95 -14.82
N GLY A 9 -7.15 0.60 -16.02
CA GLY A 9 -8.56 0.31 -16.31
C GLY A 9 -9.44 1.55 -16.52
N GLY A 10 -8.92 2.76 -16.28
CA GLY A 10 -9.64 4.00 -16.53
C GLY A 10 -10.93 4.11 -15.71
N THR A 11 -11.97 4.71 -16.28
CA THR A 11 -13.23 4.98 -15.57
C THR A 11 -14.06 3.73 -15.38
N VAL A 12 -14.04 2.81 -16.36
CA VAL A 12 -14.74 1.52 -16.27
C VAL A 12 -14.13 0.67 -15.17
N GLY A 13 -12.82 0.41 -15.21
CA GLY A 13 -12.16 -0.39 -14.18
C GLY A 13 -12.25 0.22 -12.78
N LEU A 14 -12.22 1.55 -12.67
CA LEU A 14 -12.46 2.22 -11.38
C LEU A 14 -13.89 2.00 -10.87
N ARG A 15 -14.89 2.14 -11.74
CA ARG A 15 -16.29 1.93 -11.38
C ARG A 15 -16.51 0.49 -10.90
N ASP A 16 -16.02 -0.48 -11.65
CA ASP A 16 -16.20 -1.90 -11.33
C ASP A 16 -15.55 -2.22 -9.99
N ALA A 17 -14.31 -1.76 -9.75
CA ALA A 17 -13.63 -1.91 -8.47
C ALA A 17 -14.36 -1.20 -7.31
N LEU A 18 -15.00 -0.05 -7.54
CA LEU A 18 -15.78 0.63 -6.51
C LEU A 18 -17.06 -0.14 -6.17
N PHE A 19 -17.74 -0.73 -7.15
CA PHE A 19 -18.91 -1.57 -6.91
C PHE A 19 -18.56 -2.85 -6.16
N GLU A 20 -17.43 -3.49 -6.48
CA GLU A 20 -16.91 -4.63 -5.70
C GLU A 20 -16.63 -4.27 -4.24
N LEU A 21 -16.23 -3.02 -3.97
CA LEU A 21 -16.02 -2.49 -2.63
C LEU A 21 -17.32 -2.01 -1.95
N GLY A 22 -18.48 -2.21 -2.57
CA GLY A 22 -19.80 -1.90 -2.00
C GLY A 22 -20.33 -0.51 -2.33
N LEU A 23 -19.80 0.18 -3.34
CA LEU A 23 -20.43 1.39 -3.85
C LEU A 23 -21.80 1.03 -4.45
N ASP A 24 -22.81 1.85 -4.16
CA ASP A 24 -24.17 1.65 -4.66
C ASP A 24 -24.22 1.64 -6.20
N SER A 25 -24.97 0.71 -6.79
CA SER A 25 -25.06 0.55 -8.25
C SER A 25 -25.65 1.75 -9.00
N SER A 26 -26.39 2.63 -8.31
CA SER A 26 -26.90 3.90 -8.85
C SER A 26 -25.87 5.02 -8.80
N ALA A 27 -24.72 4.82 -8.14
CA ALA A 27 -23.69 5.83 -8.02
C ALA A 27 -23.07 6.18 -9.38
N LEU A 28 -22.99 7.48 -9.63
CA LEU A 28 -22.51 8.00 -10.89
C LEU A 28 -20.98 8.13 -10.86
N VAL A 29 -20.31 7.53 -11.85
CA VAL A 29 -18.86 7.59 -12.03
C VAL A 29 -18.54 8.20 -13.39
N TYR A 30 -17.91 9.37 -13.38
CA TYR A 30 -17.61 10.13 -14.58
C TYR A 30 -16.10 10.36 -14.76
N ARG A 31 -15.72 10.70 -15.99
CA ARG A 31 -14.41 11.24 -16.33
C ARG A 31 -14.59 12.69 -16.75
N LEU A 32 -13.82 13.57 -16.13
CA LEU A 32 -13.66 14.95 -16.57
C LEU A 32 -12.37 15.06 -17.39
N ARG A 33 -12.43 15.87 -18.45
CA ARG A 33 -11.30 16.21 -19.32
C ARG A 33 -11.39 17.70 -19.62
N GLU A 34 -10.28 18.28 -20.09
CA GLU A 34 -10.25 19.67 -20.56
C GLU A 34 -10.72 20.64 -19.47
N LEU A 35 -10.19 20.46 -18.26
CA LEU A 35 -10.34 21.46 -17.20
C LEU A 35 -9.62 22.73 -17.64
N GLU A 36 -10.32 23.85 -17.51
CA GLU A 36 -9.71 25.17 -17.59
C GLU A 36 -8.57 25.30 -16.57
N ALA A 37 -7.60 26.17 -16.85
CA ALA A 37 -6.35 26.21 -16.09
C ALA A 37 -6.57 26.51 -14.59
N ALA A 38 -7.55 27.34 -14.25
CA ALA A 38 -7.86 27.67 -12.86
C ALA A 38 -8.46 26.46 -12.11
N GLU A 39 -9.33 25.70 -12.76
CA GLU A 39 -9.98 24.49 -12.27
C GLU A 39 -8.99 23.35 -12.11
N ASP A 40 -8.03 23.18 -13.03
CA ASP A 40 -6.95 22.19 -12.89
C ASP A 40 -6.08 22.51 -11.65
N VAL A 41 -5.71 23.78 -11.46
CA VAL A 41 -4.98 24.23 -10.27
C VAL A 41 -5.78 23.98 -8.99
N ALA A 42 -7.08 24.29 -8.99
CA ALA A 42 -7.96 24.03 -7.85
C ALA A 42 -8.09 22.53 -7.55
N ALA A 43 -8.24 21.69 -8.58
CA ALA A 43 -8.33 20.25 -8.44
C ALA A 43 -7.04 19.66 -7.84
N ARG A 44 -5.86 20.12 -8.25
CA ARG A 44 -4.58 19.67 -7.68
C ARG A 44 -4.41 19.98 -6.20
N ARG A 45 -5.06 21.04 -5.70
CA ARG A 45 -5.04 21.44 -4.28
C ARG A 45 -5.91 20.57 -3.38
N LEU A 46 -6.69 19.63 -3.93
CA LEU A 46 -7.44 18.65 -3.15
C LEU A 46 -6.55 17.70 -2.35
N TRP A 47 -5.25 17.63 -2.69
CA TRP A 47 -4.28 16.82 -1.98
C TRP A 47 -3.20 17.69 -1.35
N ASP A 48 -3.00 17.52 -0.05
CA ASP A 48 -1.87 18.11 0.65
C ASP A 48 -0.59 17.31 0.37
N VAL A 49 0.07 17.68 -0.72
CA VAL A 49 1.33 17.07 -1.19
C VAL A 49 2.44 17.19 -0.15
N ALA A 50 2.48 18.29 0.58
CA ALA A 50 3.49 18.53 1.61
C ALA A 50 3.31 17.54 2.77
N THR A 51 2.08 17.38 3.25
CA THR A 51 1.74 16.41 4.30
C THR A 51 1.98 14.97 3.85
N LEU A 52 1.60 14.60 2.61
CA LEU A 52 1.89 13.27 2.07
C LEU A 52 3.39 12.97 2.06
N THR A 53 4.18 13.88 1.51
CA THR A 53 5.64 13.71 1.38
C THR A 53 6.33 13.69 2.73
N ALA A 54 5.92 14.56 3.66
CA ALA A 54 6.41 14.55 5.04
C ALA A 54 6.05 13.25 5.76
N GLY A 55 4.84 12.74 5.54
CA GLY A 55 4.35 11.47 6.05
C GLY A 55 5.21 10.30 5.58
N TYR A 56 5.56 10.22 4.29
CA TYR A 56 6.43 9.15 3.79
C TYR A 56 7.78 9.16 4.48
N ARG A 57 8.44 10.33 4.50
CA ARG A 57 9.76 10.49 5.12
C ARG A 57 9.73 10.17 6.62
N LYS A 58 8.68 10.58 7.33
CA LYS A 58 8.53 10.32 8.76
C LYS A 58 8.43 8.81 9.02
N SER A 59 7.63 8.10 8.24
CA SER A 59 7.43 6.66 8.38
C SER A 59 8.68 5.87 8.00
N SER A 60 9.37 6.22 6.91
CA SER A 60 10.65 5.58 6.56
C SER A 60 11.67 5.70 7.69
N LYS A 61 11.85 6.90 8.25
CA LYS A 61 12.74 7.13 9.40
C LYS A 61 12.31 6.36 10.65
N ALA A 62 11.00 6.22 10.86
CA ALA A 62 10.48 5.44 11.99
C ALA A 62 10.81 3.95 11.85
N LEU A 63 10.62 3.37 10.66
CA LEU A 63 10.98 1.99 10.35
C LEU A 63 12.49 1.76 10.53
N GLU A 64 13.34 2.62 9.95
CA GLU A 64 14.79 2.54 10.11
C GLU A 64 15.23 2.59 11.58
N ARG A 65 14.65 3.51 12.36
CA ARG A 65 14.94 3.63 13.79
C ARG A 65 14.51 2.38 14.54
N SER A 66 13.33 1.85 14.23
CA SER A 66 12.79 0.67 14.87
C SER A 66 13.64 -0.56 14.55
N THR A 67 14.02 -0.77 13.29
CA THR A 67 14.95 -1.84 12.87
C THR A 67 16.23 -1.87 13.70
N ARG A 68 16.84 -0.72 13.99
CA ARG A 68 18.03 -0.64 14.86
C ARG A 68 17.72 -1.02 16.30
N LYS A 69 16.59 -0.57 16.85
CA LYS A 69 16.18 -0.85 18.24
C LYS A 69 15.80 -2.31 18.45
N LEU A 70 15.20 -2.96 17.45
CA LEU A 70 14.73 -4.33 17.54
C LEU A 70 15.86 -5.34 17.75
N ARG A 71 17.09 -5.03 17.28
CA ARG A 71 18.27 -5.90 17.42
C ARG A 71 18.61 -6.27 18.87
N THR A 72 18.28 -5.41 19.83
CA THR A 72 18.59 -5.61 21.25
C THR A 72 17.34 -5.69 22.13
N ALA A 73 16.15 -5.64 21.52
CA ALA A 73 14.89 -5.69 22.23
C ALA A 73 14.53 -7.13 22.64
N SER A 74 13.78 -7.28 23.74
CA SER A 74 13.19 -8.57 24.12
C SER A 74 12.16 -9.04 23.08
N GLU A 75 11.94 -10.36 22.99
CA GLU A 75 11.00 -10.97 22.04
C GLU A 75 9.61 -10.32 22.10
N ALA A 76 9.04 -10.17 23.31
CA ALA A 76 7.75 -9.51 23.52
C ALA A 76 7.71 -8.09 22.95
N ARG A 77 8.79 -7.32 23.15
CA ARG A 77 8.88 -5.95 22.64
C ARG A 77 9.04 -5.91 21.13
N GLN A 78 9.77 -6.87 20.55
CA GLN A 78 9.89 -6.98 19.10
C GLN A 78 8.53 -7.21 18.44
N MET A 79 7.71 -8.11 19.00
CA MET A 79 6.38 -8.40 18.47
C MET A 79 5.44 -7.20 18.54
N VAL A 80 5.35 -6.54 19.70
CA VAL A 80 4.48 -5.37 19.87
C VAL A 80 4.89 -4.22 18.94
N GLU A 81 6.18 -3.90 18.89
CA GLU A 81 6.70 -2.80 18.06
C GLU A 81 6.49 -3.10 16.56
N THR A 82 6.77 -4.32 16.10
CA THR A 82 6.57 -4.70 14.69
C THR A 82 5.10 -4.69 14.28
N PHE A 83 4.20 -5.13 15.16
CA PHE A 83 2.76 -5.09 14.93
C PHE A 83 2.24 -3.65 14.83
N LEU A 84 2.55 -2.81 15.82
CA LEU A 84 2.01 -1.45 15.88
C LEU A 84 2.59 -0.55 14.79
N LEU A 85 3.91 -0.53 14.64
CA LEU A 85 4.56 0.34 13.65
C LEU A 85 4.27 -0.18 12.23
N GLY A 86 4.47 -1.47 12.00
CA GLY A 86 4.21 -2.08 10.68
C GLY A 86 2.76 -1.92 10.25
N GLY A 87 1.81 -2.18 11.15
CA GLY A 87 0.38 -1.95 10.90
C GLY A 87 0.05 -0.51 10.56
N SER A 88 0.61 0.46 11.29
CA SER A 88 0.37 1.89 11.01
C SER A 88 0.89 2.32 9.64
N VAL A 89 2.04 1.80 9.22
CA VAL A 89 2.62 2.12 7.90
C VAL A 89 1.86 1.42 6.77
N ILE A 90 1.40 0.18 6.98
CA ILE A 90 0.52 -0.49 6.02
C ILE A 90 -0.78 0.30 5.83
N GLN A 91 -1.40 0.78 6.91
CA GLN A 91 -2.59 1.63 6.82
C GLN A 91 -2.33 2.93 6.07
N GLN A 92 -1.19 3.58 6.33
CA GLN A 92 -0.77 4.78 5.58
C GLN A 92 -0.63 4.50 4.08
N LEU A 93 0.01 3.39 3.71
CA LEU A 93 0.19 3.00 2.31
C LEU A 93 -1.13 2.61 1.64
N ALA A 94 -2.03 1.96 2.36
CA ALA A 94 -3.36 1.59 1.86
C ALA A 94 -4.24 2.84 1.62
N ALA A 95 -4.11 3.86 2.46
CA ALA A 95 -4.80 5.14 2.31
C ALA A 95 -4.15 6.08 1.27
N ASP A 96 -3.03 5.69 0.67
CA ASP A 96 -2.31 6.53 -0.29
C ASP A 96 -3.16 6.82 -1.54
N PRO A 97 -3.30 8.10 -1.96
CA PRO A 97 -4.12 8.45 -3.12
C PRO A 97 -3.54 7.94 -4.46
N LEU A 98 -2.28 7.53 -4.48
CA LEU A 98 -1.51 7.10 -5.64
C LEU A 98 -1.53 8.15 -6.75
N LEU A 99 -1.18 9.38 -6.40
CA LEU A 99 -1.15 10.51 -7.32
C LEU A 99 -0.05 10.32 -8.38
N PRO A 100 -0.25 10.88 -9.58
CA PRO A 100 0.73 10.80 -10.65
C PRO A 100 1.92 11.74 -10.39
N GLU A 101 3.02 11.52 -11.10
CA GLU A 101 4.32 12.19 -10.85
C GLU A 101 4.24 13.71 -11.05
N GLU A 102 3.29 14.19 -11.88
CA GLU A 102 3.05 15.61 -12.14
C GLU A 102 2.40 16.35 -10.96
N ILE A 103 1.87 15.63 -9.96
CA ILE A 103 1.29 16.21 -8.74
C ILE A 103 2.21 15.93 -7.55
N VAL A 104 2.67 14.68 -7.40
CA VAL A 104 3.57 14.29 -6.30
C VAL A 104 4.66 13.37 -6.85
N PRO A 105 5.96 13.74 -6.70
CA PRO A 105 7.05 12.84 -7.04
C PRO A 105 6.93 11.51 -6.28
N GLY A 106 6.85 10.41 -7.01
CA GLY A 106 6.61 9.07 -6.46
C GLY A 106 7.80 8.48 -5.70
N LYS A 107 8.97 9.15 -5.72
CA LYS A 107 10.22 8.66 -5.10
C LYS A 107 10.05 8.37 -3.61
N GLY A 108 9.50 9.31 -2.84
CA GLY A 108 9.32 9.13 -1.39
C GLY A 108 8.39 7.96 -1.03
N ARG A 109 7.32 7.77 -1.83
CA ARG A 109 6.43 6.62 -1.68
C ARG A 109 7.15 5.30 -2.00
N ARG A 110 7.94 5.25 -3.08
CA ARG A 110 8.73 4.06 -3.44
C ARG A 110 9.73 3.69 -2.34
N GLU A 111 10.41 4.68 -1.77
CA GLU A 111 11.33 4.51 -0.64
C GLU A 111 10.60 3.96 0.59
N LEU A 112 9.43 4.49 0.93
CA LEU A 112 8.63 3.97 2.05
C LEU A 112 8.18 2.52 1.81
N VAL A 113 7.72 2.18 0.60
CA VAL A 113 7.33 0.80 0.25
C VAL A 113 8.51 -0.15 0.37
N ALA A 114 9.70 0.24 -0.10
CA ALA A 114 10.91 -0.55 0.04
C ALA A 114 11.26 -0.77 1.53
N ALA A 115 11.27 0.31 2.32
CA ALA A 115 11.54 0.23 3.77
C ALA A 115 10.52 -0.67 4.49
N MET A 116 9.23 -0.59 4.13
CA MET A 116 8.18 -1.42 4.72
C MET A 116 8.32 -2.90 4.33
N ARG A 117 8.72 -3.21 3.10
CA ARG A 117 9.03 -4.60 2.67
C ARG A 117 10.18 -5.18 3.49
N ASP A 118 11.23 -4.40 3.73
CA ASP A 118 12.36 -4.82 4.54
C ASP A 118 11.96 -5.02 6.01
N TYR A 119 11.14 -4.11 6.53
CA TYR A 119 10.60 -4.19 7.89
C TYR A 119 9.63 -5.37 8.08
N ASP A 120 8.82 -5.72 7.08
CA ASP A 120 7.95 -6.90 7.09
C ASP A 120 8.77 -8.21 7.19
N ARG A 121 9.88 -8.32 6.45
CA ARG A 121 10.79 -9.47 6.57
C ARG A 121 11.41 -9.59 7.97
N LEU A 122 11.80 -8.45 8.56
CA LEU A 122 12.27 -8.42 9.95
C LEU A 122 11.16 -8.84 10.92
N GLY A 123 9.98 -8.24 10.79
CA GLY A 123 8.81 -8.55 11.62
C GLY A 123 8.52 -10.05 11.62
N ARG A 124 8.41 -10.67 10.45
CA ARG A 124 8.17 -12.12 10.36
C ARG A 124 9.23 -12.97 11.06
N SER A 125 10.49 -12.54 11.02
CA SER A 125 11.56 -13.20 11.76
C SER A 125 11.34 -13.07 13.28
N CYS A 126 10.92 -11.90 13.77
CA CYS A 126 10.58 -11.68 15.17
C CYS A 126 9.41 -12.56 15.64
N TRP A 127 8.39 -12.75 14.79
CA TRP A 127 7.23 -13.58 15.10
C TRP A 127 7.48 -15.09 14.91
N GLY A 128 8.49 -15.48 14.13
CA GLY A 128 8.76 -16.85 13.73
C GLY A 128 8.97 -17.81 14.91
N SER A 129 9.76 -17.40 15.92
CA SER A 129 10.01 -18.21 17.11
C SER A 129 8.74 -18.47 17.91
N LEU A 130 7.93 -17.43 18.15
CA LEU A 130 6.65 -17.58 18.85
C LEU A 130 5.71 -18.51 18.09
N LEU A 131 5.51 -18.29 16.79
CA LEU A 131 4.59 -19.07 15.98
C LEU A 131 5.01 -20.55 15.91
N ALA A 132 6.31 -20.82 15.81
CA ALA A 132 6.85 -22.17 15.83
C ALA A 132 6.55 -22.91 17.16
N ARG A 133 6.61 -22.21 18.31
CA ARG A 133 6.24 -22.79 19.62
C ARG A 133 4.78 -23.24 19.68
N HIS A 134 3.91 -22.66 18.86
CA HIS A 134 2.49 -23.00 18.77
C HIS A 134 2.13 -23.84 17.53
N GLY A 135 3.13 -24.43 16.85
CA GLY A 135 2.89 -25.30 15.69
C GLY A 135 2.39 -24.56 14.43
N VAL A 136 2.47 -23.23 14.40
CA VAL A 136 2.10 -22.42 13.24
C VAL A 136 3.32 -22.22 12.33
N PRO A 137 3.30 -22.69 11.07
CA PRO A 137 4.40 -22.46 10.14
C PRO A 137 4.60 -20.95 9.92
N HIS A 138 5.83 -20.47 10.13
CA HIS A 138 6.23 -19.06 9.94
C HIS A 138 5.95 -18.46 8.54
N ARG A 139 5.62 -19.31 7.55
CA ARG A 139 5.23 -18.91 6.18
C ARG A 139 3.74 -18.58 6.03
N SER A 140 2.95 -18.77 7.08
CA SER A 140 1.48 -18.61 7.06
C SER A 140 1.00 -17.43 7.90
N ALA A 141 1.87 -16.45 8.20
CA ALA A 141 1.45 -15.24 8.89
C ALA A 141 0.34 -14.54 8.07
N PRO A 142 -0.76 -14.05 8.69
CA PRO A 142 -1.96 -13.56 7.99
C PRO A 142 -1.74 -12.44 6.97
N LEU A 143 -0.58 -11.78 7.00
CA LEU A 143 -0.18 -10.74 6.05
C LEU A 143 1.08 -11.20 5.32
N ASP A 144 0.98 -12.32 4.59
CA ASP A 144 2.05 -12.68 3.67
C ASP A 144 2.05 -11.80 2.42
N THR A 145 2.76 -10.68 2.46
CA THR A 145 2.96 -9.76 1.32
C THR A 145 3.56 -10.44 0.07
N ARG A 146 4.19 -11.62 0.18
CA ARG A 146 4.63 -12.41 -0.98
C ARG A 146 3.46 -13.05 -1.73
N LEU A 147 2.28 -13.18 -1.11
CA LEU A 147 1.05 -13.58 -1.80
C LEU A 147 0.59 -12.49 -2.77
N LEU A 148 0.94 -11.23 -2.53
CA LEU A 148 0.67 -10.13 -3.46
C LEU A 148 1.62 -10.16 -4.68
N ASP A 149 2.77 -10.81 -4.56
CA ASP A 149 3.70 -11.02 -5.68
C ASP A 149 3.31 -12.24 -6.54
N ARG A 150 2.35 -13.09 -6.12
CA ARG A 150 1.89 -14.28 -6.87
C ARG A 150 0.77 -14.00 -7.90
N ALA A 151 0.49 -12.74 -8.21
CA ALA A 151 -0.35 -12.40 -9.34
C ALA A 151 0.43 -12.49 -10.66
N ASP A 152 0.94 -13.69 -10.98
CA ASP A 152 1.27 -14.09 -12.35
C ASP A 152 0.14 -15.00 -12.87
N PRO A 153 -0.27 -14.86 -14.13
CA PRO A 153 -1.46 -15.51 -14.66
C PRO A 153 -1.28 -17.02 -14.73
N HIS A 154 -2.27 -17.74 -14.23
CA HIS A 154 -2.38 -19.19 -14.40
C HIS A 154 -2.30 -19.56 -15.89
N PRO A 155 -1.50 -20.58 -16.29
CA PRO A 155 -1.49 -21.08 -17.65
C PRO A 155 -2.75 -21.92 -17.87
N ALA A 156 -3.88 -21.27 -18.13
CA ALA A 156 -5.12 -21.92 -18.55
C ALA A 156 -5.63 -21.38 -19.90
N ALA A 157 -4.81 -20.61 -20.62
CA ALA A 157 -5.14 -20.07 -21.94
C ALA A 157 -4.51 -20.87 -23.12
N ALA A 158 -4.02 -22.10 -22.88
CA ALA A 158 -3.40 -22.94 -23.90
C ALA A 158 -4.26 -24.11 -24.39
N GLU A 159 -5.44 -24.36 -23.80
CA GLU A 159 -6.31 -25.47 -24.20
C GLU A 159 -7.70 -24.99 -24.63
N LEU A 160 -7.77 -24.04 -25.56
CA LEU A 160 -8.96 -23.79 -26.39
C LEU A 160 -8.55 -23.24 -27.76
N ARG A 161 -7.91 -24.10 -28.57
CA ARG A 161 -7.97 -24.04 -30.04
C ARG A 161 -7.97 -25.47 -30.57
N GLY A 162 -9.17 -26.06 -30.60
CA GLY A 162 -9.57 -26.88 -31.75
C GLY A 162 -9.90 -25.96 -32.92
#